data_AF-A0AAV9LLG9-F1
#
_entry.id   AF-A0AAV9LLG9-F1
#
_cell.length_a   1.000
_cell.length_b   1.000
_cell.length_c   1.000
_cell.angle_alpha   90.00
_cell.angle_beta   90.00
_cell.angle_gamma   90.00
#
_symmetry.space_group_name_H-M   'P 1'
#
loop_
_entity.id
_entity.type
_entity.pdbx_description
1 polymer ?
#
loop_
_entity_poly.entity_id
_entity_poly.type
_entity_poly.pdbx_seq_one_letter_code
_entity_poly.pdbx_strand_id
1 'polypeptide(L)'
;MPATDFSTFGRSILSLRRDQQVHSMESGGHEGTSQELELEAFQKQVAELFNDLASADSDQLLSIPWIHKLLDVFLSCQEQFKSIVSKNKGLLNKSPADRYVMEYYERSVKALDVCNVIRDGIELIRQWQKQLEIVYYALDSQRSIGEGQIRRSMKALIDLAIGMIDEKESNSSFADRNRSFGRNNAQKDHNSLGQFRSLSWSVSRNWSAAKQLQAIGQNLVAPKNNEISATNGLAVAVFTMSYVLYFVMWTLVAAIPCQDRGLQTHFHVTRQFIWAAPVLALHERILEESRKRERRNACGLLREINKIEICARHMNELTDTIHFPLSEEKEGEVKQRVQELGIVYYGLKDGLGPLERQVREVFHRIVRSRTEGLDSIG
;
A
#
# COMPACT_ATOMS: atom_id res chain seq x y z
N MET A 1 0.59 -3.41 -75.04
CA MET A 1 1.80 -4.27 -75.13
C MET A 1 1.66 -5.37 -74.08
N PRO A 2 2.05 -6.61 -74.40
CA PRO A 2 1.11 -7.74 -74.49
C PRO A 2 1.21 -8.79 -73.35
N ALA A 3 0.33 -9.79 -73.49
CA ALA A 3 0.12 -11.02 -72.73
C ALA A 3 1.36 -11.89 -72.47
N THR A 4 1.29 -12.78 -71.47
CA THR A 4 1.22 -14.25 -71.68
C THR A 4 0.92 -15.02 -70.40
N ASP A 5 0.11 -16.06 -70.58
CA ASP A 5 -0.40 -17.09 -69.68
C ASP A 5 0.61 -18.23 -69.36
N PHE A 6 0.08 -19.20 -68.57
CA PHE A 6 0.41 -20.63 -68.41
C PHE A 6 1.23 -20.99 -67.16
N SER A 7 0.60 -21.55 -66.11
CA SER A 7 0.25 -22.97 -65.86
C SER A 7 1.52 -23.86 -65.72
N THR A 8 1.68 -24.83 -64.81
CA THR A 8 0.76 -25.87 -64.31
C THR A 8 1.48 -26.66 -63.19
N PHE A 9 0.70 -27.18 -62.23
CA PHE A 9 0.81 -28.47 -61.51
C PHE A 9 2.16 -29.10 -61.09
N GLY A 10 2.16 -29.57 -59.84
CA GLY A 10 2.94 -30.74 -59.42
C GLY A 10 2.68 -31.13 -57.96
N ARG A 11 1.76 -32.08 -57.71
CA ARG A 11 1.55 -32.73 -56.40
C ARG A 11 2.40 -34.00 -56.29
N SER A 12 2.84 -34.26 -55.05
CA SER A 12 3.01 -35.57 -54.38
C SER A 12 4.32 -36.35 -54.59
N ILE A 13 4.96 -36.80 -53.49
CA ILE A 13 4.98 -38.21 -53.04
C ILE A 13 5.81 -38.36 -51.74
N LEU A 14 5.26 -39.15 -50.82
CA LEU A 14 5.76 -39.59 -49.51
C LEU A 14 7.01 -40.48 -49.59
N SER A 15 7.93 -40.34 -48.63
CA SER A 15 8.66 -41.42 -47.93
C SER A 15 9.54 -40.77 -46.84
N LEU A 16 9.90 -41.34 -45.69
CA LEU A 16 9.93 -42.72 -45.23
C LEU A 16 10.07 -42.66 -43.69
N ARG A 17 9.14 -43.29 -42.99
CA ARG A 17 9.21 -43.59 -41.55
C ARG A 17 10.35 -44.60 -41.35
N ARG A 18 11.31 -44.32 -40.47
CA ARG A 18 12.18 -45.35 -39.90
C ARG A 18 12.29 -45.12 -38.40
N ASP A 19 11.80 -46.12 -37.69
CA ASP A 19 11.89 -46.30 -36.26
C ASP A 19 13.31 -46.12 -35.74
N GLN A 20 13.45 -45.27 -34.73
CA GLN A 20 14.35 -45.51 -33.61
C GLN A 20 13.63 -45.10 -32.33
N GLN A 21 12.77 -46.03 -31.91
CA GLN A 21 12.28 -46.16 -30.55
C GLN A 21 13.50 -46.38 -29.64
N VAL A 22 13.98 -45.30 -29.05
CA VAL A 22 14.88 -45.36 -27.88
C VAL A 22 14.02 -44.96 -26.69
N HIS A 23 13.51 -45.96 -25.99
CA HIS A 23 12.88 -45.79 -24.69
C HIS A 23 13.90 -45.22 -23.72
N SER A 24 13.85 -43.91 -23.48
CA SER A 24 14.29 -43.33 -22.22
C SER A 24 13.05 -43.19 -21.35
N MET A 25 13.02 -43.91 -20.23
CA MET A 25 11.93 -43.87 -19.26
C MET A 25 11.90 -42.47 -18.61
N GLU A 26 11.11 -41.57 -19.18
CA GLU A 26 10.70 -40.33 -18.51
C GLU A 26 9.61 -40.65 -17.49
N SER A 27 10.03 -40.97 -16.27
CA SER A 27 9.16 -40.86 -15.08
C SER A 27 9.08 -39.42 -14.56
N GLY A 28 9.63 -38.43 -15.28
CA GLY A 28 9.65 -37.00 -14.91
C GLY A 28 8.73 -36.08 -15.72
N GLY A 29 8.06 -36.57 -16.77
CA GLY A 29 7.21 -35.74 -17.62
C GLY A 29 5.93 -35.24 -16.93
N HIS A 30 5.37 -36.01 -16.00
CA HIS A 30 4.11 -35.66 -15.33
C HIS A 30 4.29 -34.55 -14.27
N GLU A 31 5.42 -34.53 -13.56
CA GLU A 31 5.73 -33.50 -12.57
C GLU A 31 6.09 -32.16 -13.22
N GLY A 32 6.84 -32.18 -14.34
CA GLY A 32 7.17 -30.98 -15.11
C GLY A 32 5.92 -30.25 -15.63
N THR A 33 4.96 -30.99 -16.20
CA THR A 33 3.68 -30.42 -16.65
C THR A 33 2.82 -29.93 -15.49
N SER A 34 2.80 -30.64 -14.36
CA SER A 34 2.04 -30.21 -13.18
C SER A 34 2.61 -28.92 -12.57
N GLN A 35 3.92 -28.75 -12.54
CA GLN A 35 4.57 -27.54 -12.05
C GLN A 35 4.31 -26.34 -12.97
N GLU A 36 4.41 -26.54 -14.29
CA GLU A 36 4.12 -25.50 -15.28
C GLU A 36 2.67 -24.99 -15.12
N LEU A 37 1.70 -25.90 -14.98
CA LEU A 37 0.30 -25.55 -14.73
C LEU A 37 0.10 -24.78 -13.41
N GLU A 38 0.79 -25.14 -12.33
CA GLU A 38 0.73 -24.41 -11.05
C GLU A 38 1.29 -22.98 -11.19
N LEU A 39 2.39 -22.82 -11.92
CA LEU A 39 3.01 -21.52 -12.16
C LEU A 39 2.12 -20.62 -13.05
N GLU A 40 1.53 -21.19 -14.09
CA GLU A 40 0.55 -20.49 -14.94
C GLU A 40 -0.69 -20.06 -14.14
N ALA A 41 -1.21 -20.95 -13.29
CA ALA A 41 -2.35 -20.64 -12.42
C ALA A 41 -2.04 -19.48 -11.48
N PHE A 42 -0.83 -19.44 -10.91
CA PHE A 42 -0.39 -18.32 -10.08
C PHE A 42 -0.33 -16.99 -10.87
N GLN A 43 0.26 -17.00 -12.07
CA GLN A 43 0.28 -15.79 -12.92
C GLN A 43 -1.14 -15.30 -13.25
N LYS A 44 -2.05 -16.23 -13.55
CA LYS A 44 -3.44 -15.93 -13.89
C LYS A 44 -4.19 -15.35 -12.70
N GLN A 45 -4.04 -15.94 -11.53
CA GLN A 45 -4.64 -15.42 -10.31
C GLN A 45 -4.17 -14.01 -9.99
N VAL A 46 -2.86 -13.74 -10.06
CA VAL A 46 -2.33 -12.38 -9.84
C VAL A 46 -3.00 -11.41 -10.83
N ALA A 47 -3.10 -11.80 -12.11
CA ALA A 47 -3.75 -10.95 -13.11
C ALA A 47 -5.23 -10.71 -12.81
N GLU A 48 -5.99 -11.74 -12.44
CA GLU A 48 -7.42 -11.63 -12.10
C GLU A 48 -7.65 -10.72 -10.89
N LEU A 49 -6.87 -10.91 -9.82
CA LEU A 49 -6.96 -10.10 -8.61
C LEU A 49 -6.63 -8.63 -8.87
N PHE A 50 -5.61 -8.33 -9.66
CA PHE A 50 -5.26 -6.96 -10.01
C PHE A 50 -6.24 -6.33 -11.01
N ASN A 51 -6.83 -7.10 -11.93
CA ASN A 51 -7.91 -6.63 -12.79
C ASN A 51 -9.15 -6.25 -11.97
N ASP A 52 -9.53 -7.08 -11.00
CA ASP A 52 -10.63 -6.78 -10.08
C ASP A 52 -10.33 -5.59 -9.15
N LEU A 53 -9.06 -5.36 -8.81
CA LEU A 53 -8.67 -4.14 -8.09
C LEU A 53 -8.72 -2.89 -9.00
N ALA A 54 -8.38 -3.07 -10.28
CA ALA A 54 -8.38 -2.02 -11.30
C ALA A 54 -9.78 -1.63 -11.79
N SER A 55 -10.78 -2.48 -11.59
CA SER A 55 -12.19 -2.21 -11.95
C SER A 55 -12.85 -1.17 -11.04
N ALA A 56 -12.23 -0.83 -9.90
CA ALA A 56 -12.78 0.14 -8.96
C ALA A 56 -12.95 1.53 -9.61
N ASP A 57 -14.09 2.17 -9.36
CA ASP A 57 -14.37 3.53 -9.81
C ASP A 57 -13.35 4.53 -9.28
N SER A 58 -13.16 5.64 -9.99
CA SER A 58 -12.26 6.72 -9.56
C SER A 58 -12.62 7.28 -8.18
N ASP A 59 -13.89 7.27 -7.79
CA ASP A 59 -14.36 7.74 -6.48
C ASP A 59 -14.06 6.77 -5.33
N GLN A 60 -13.74 5.52 -5.65
CA GLN A 60 -13.38 4.48 -4.68
C GLN A 60 -11.88 4.23 -4.59
N LEU A 61 -11.12 4.61 -5.62
CA LEU A 61 -9.67 4.48 -5.68
C LEU A 61 -9.00 5.14 -4.44
N LEU A 62 -8.08 4.40 -3.82
CA LEU A 62 -7.35 4.83 -2.61
C LEU A 62 -8.27 5.19 -1.41
N SER A 63 -9.50 4.69 -1.37
CA SER A 63 -10.31 4.72 -0.15
C SER A 63 -9.86 3.63 0.83
N ILE A 64 -10.20 3.76 2.12
CA ILE A 64 -9.91 2.71 3.13
C ILE A 64 -10.38 1.31 2.65
N PRO A 65 -11.62 1.11 2.15
CA PRO A 65 -12.05 -0.19 1.62
C PRO A 65 -11.21 -0.68 0.43
N TRP A 66 -10.76 0.21 -0.44
CA TRP A 66 -9.92 -0.15 -1.58
C TRP A 66 -8.52 -0.58 -1.14
N ILE A 67 -7.93 0.11 -0.15
CA ILE A 67 -6.65 -0.29 0.45
C ILE A 67 -6.79 -1.66 1.15
N HIS A 68 -7.92 -1.90 1.82
CA HIS A 68 -8.23 -3.22 2.37
C HIS A 68 -8.19 -4.32 1.30
N LYS A 69 -8.86 -4.10 0.17
CA LYS A 69 -8.87 -5.02 -0.97
C LYS A 69 -7.46 -5.24 -1.54
N LEU A 70 -6.65 -4.17 -1.66
CA LEU A 70 -5.25 -4.28 -2.09
C LEU A 70 -4.43 -5.20 -1.17
N LEU A 71 -4.60 -5.07 0.15
CA LEU A 71 -3.91 -5.91 1.13
C LEU A 71 -4.40 -7.35 1.09
N ASP A 72 -5.69 -7.59 0.87
CA ASP A 72 -6.23 -8.95 0.66
C ASP A 72 -5.68 -9.60 -0.61
N VAL A 73 -5.52 -8.83 -1.70
CA VAL A 73 -4.84 -9.28 -2.92
C VAL A 73 -3.40 -9.68 -2.61
N PHE A 74 -2.65 -8.84 -1.88
CA PHE A 74 -1.28 -9.17 -1.48
C PHE A 74 -1.21 -10.46 -0.67
N LEU A 75 -2.05 -10.60 0.35
CA LEU A 75 -2.09 -11.79 1.23
C LEU A 75 -2.46 -13.05 0.44
N SER A 76 -3.39 -12.96 -0.49
CA SER A 76 -3.80 -14.06 -1.37
C SER A 76 -2.66 -14.50 -2.29
N CYS A 77 -1.95 -13.55 -2.91
CA CYS A 77 -0.76 -13.83 -3.71
C CYS A 77 0.35 -14.46 -2.86
N GLN A 78 0.56 -13.97 -1.65
CA GLN A 78 1.58 -14.47 -0.73
C GLN A 78 1.31 -15.91 -0.30
N GLU A 79 0.06 -16.29 -0.02
CA GLU A 79 -0.30 -17.65 0.37
C GLU A 79 0.00 -18.65 -0.75
N GLN A 80 -0.35 -18.32 -1.99
CA GLN A 80 -0.04 -19.19 -3.14
C GLN A 80 1.45 -19.27 -3.43
N PHE A 81 2.14 -18.13 -3.39
CA PHE A 81 3.58 -18.10 -3.53
C PHE A 81 4.26 -18.95 -2.46
N LYS A 82 3.79 -18.88 -1.20
CA LYS A 82 4.29 -19.72 -0.11
C LYS A 82 4.12 -21.20 -0.41
N SER A 83 2.98 -21.63 -0.96
CA SER A 83 2.76 -23.02 -1.39
C SER A 83 3.78 -23.43 -2.46
N ILE A 84 3.98 -22.61 -3.50
CA ILE A 84 4.96 -22.87 -4.57
C ILE A 84 6.37 -23.01 -4.00
N VAL A 85 6.80 -22.07 -3.14
CA VAL A 85 8.12 -22.11 -2.51
C VAL A 85 8.27 -23.36 -1.64
N SER A 86 7.24 -23.73 -0.89
CA SER A 86 7.28 -24.88 0.03
C SER A 86 7.38 -26.21 -0.69
N LYS A 87 6.72 -26.37 -1.84
CA LYS A 87 6.80 -27.56 -2.69
C LYS A 87 8.17 -27.68 -3.39
N ASN A 88 8.77 -26.53 -3.74
CA ASN A 88 9.96 -26.47 -4.58
C ASN A 88 11.25 -26.12 -3.82
N LYS A 89 11.28 -26.25 -2.49
CA LYS A 89 12.43 -25.86 -1.64
C LYS A 89 13.76 -26.44 -2.14
N GLY A 90 13.78 -27.73 -2.52
CA GLY A 90 15.00 -28.39 -2.98
C GLY A 90 15.59 -27.81 -4.28
N LEU A 91 14.76 -27.22 -5.14
CA LEU A 91 15.19 -26.53 -6.36
C LEU A 91 15.55 -25.08 -6.07
N LEU A 92 14.75 -24.41 -5.24
CA LEU A 92 14.95 -23.01 -4.86
C LEU A 92 16.17 -22.77 -3.98
N ASN A 93 16.65 -23.77 -3.24
CA ASN A 93 17.85 -23.65 -2.42
C ASN A 93 19.14 -23.95 -3.21
N LYS A 94 19.04 -24.20 -4.52
CA LYS A 94 20.18 -24.48 -5.40
C LYS A 94 20.39 -23.34 -6.39
N SER A 95 21.65 -23.16 -6.79
CA SER A 95 22.00 -22.22 -7.86
C SER A 95 21.35 -22.62 -9.19
N PRO A 96 20.77 -21.68 -9.97
CA PRO A 96 20.75 -20.22 -9.77
C PRO A 96 19.48 -19.67 -9.07
N ALA A 97 18.57 -20.53 -8.62
CA ALA A 97 17.27 -20.14 -8.09
C ALA A 97 17.35 -19.50 -6.69
N ASP A 98 18.33 -19.93 -5.89
CA ASP A 98 18.66 -19.43 -4.56
C ASP A 98 18.83 -17.91 -4.53
N ARG A 99 19.50 -17.35 -5.55
CA ARG A 99 19.72 -15.91 -5.66
C ARG A 99 18.40 -15.14 -5.67
N TYR A 100 17.41 -15.58 -6.46
CA TYR A 100 16.11 -14.89 -6.58
C TYR A 100 15.36 -14.88 -5.25
N VAL A 101 15.40 -16.00 -4.52
CA VAL A 101 14.71 -16.14 -3.23
C VAL A 101 15.37 -15.27 -2.16
N MET A 102 16.71 -15.24 -2.12
CA MET A 102 17.45 -14.33 -1.21
C MET A 102 17.15 -12.88 -1.50
N GLU A 103 17.20 -12.51 -2.77
CA GLU A 103 16.83 -11.20 -3.26
C GLU A 103 15.38 -10.80 -2.89
N TYR A 104 14.44 -11.74 -2.89
CA TYR A 104 13.07 -11.49 -2.42
C TYR A 104 13.00 -11.28 -0.90
N TYR A 105 13.71 -12.08 -0.11
CA TYR A 105 13.71 -11.91 1.35
C TYR A 105 14.41 -10.63 1.81
N GLU A 106 15.45 -10.19 1.12
CA GLU A 106 16.07 -8.87 1.37
C GLU A 106 15.10 -7.72 1.12
N ARG A 107 14.31 -7.79 0.04
CA ARG A 107 13.23 -6.83 -0.24
C ARG A 107 12.11 -6.91 0.80
N SER A 108 11.80 -8.11 1.25
CA SER A 108 10.79 -8.35 2.28
C SER A 108 11.15 -7.68 3.61
N VAL A 109 12.43 -7.67 4.00
CA VAL A 109 12.88 -6.93 5.20
C VAL A 109 12.63 -5.43 5.07
N LYS A 110 12.97 -4.84 3.92
CA LYS A 110 12.70 -3.41 3.65
C LYS A 110 11.20 -3.10 3.66
N ALA A 111 10.37 -4.03 3.20
CA ALA A 111 8.91 -3.90 3.27
C ALA A 111 8.37 -3.89 4.72
N LEU A 112 9.06 -4.55 5.67
CA LEU A 112 8.70 -4.48 7.10
C LEU A 112 8.89 -3.05 7.64
N ASP A 113 9.95 -2.35 7.22
CA ASP A 113 10.17 -0.95 7.58
C ASP A 113 9.05 -0.05 7.03
N VAL A 114 8.60 -0.31 5.80
CA VAL A 114 7.43 0.39 5.24
C VAL A 114 6.19 0.13 6.09
N CYS A 115 5.87 -1.12 6.43
CA CYS A 115 4.71 -1.45 7.28
C CYS A 115 4.73 -0.71 8.62
N ASN A 116 5.90 -0.55 9.25
CA ASN A 116 6.06 0.20 10.49
C ASN A 116 5.67 1.68 10.31
N VAL A 117 6.16 2.32 9.25
CA VAL A 117 5.84 3.74 9.01
C VAL A 117 4.39 3.93 8.60
N ILE A 118 3.82 3.00 7.85
CA ILE A 118 2.40 3.03 7.47
C ILE A 118 1.51 2.92 8.72
N ARG A 119 1.86 2.09 9.69
CA ARG A 119 1.16 2.06 10.98
C ARG A 119 1.22 3.44 11.67
N ASP A 120 2.39 4.07 11.70
CA ASP A 120 2.55 5.39 12.33
C ASP A 120 1.74 6.47 11.60
N GLY A 121 1.68 6.41 10.26
CA GLY A 121 0.81 7.25 9.45
C GLY A 121 -0.69 7.02 9.71
N ILE A 122 -1.11 5.78 9.96
CA ILE A 122 -2.48 5.47 10.39
C ILE A 122 -2.78 6.09 11.77
N GLU A 123 -1.83 6.05 12.71
CA GLU A 123 -1.99 6.72 14.01
C GLU A 123 -2.09 8.24 13.84
N LEU A 124 -1.35 8.83 12.90
CA LEU A 124 -1.50 10.26 12.61
C LEU A 124 -2.90 10.60 12.09
N ILE A 125 -3.45 9.81 11.16
CA ILE A 125 -4.84 10.00 10.70
C ILE A 125 -5.82 9.84 11.87
N ARG A 126 -5.54 8.94 12.82
CA ARG A 126 -6.35 8.77 14.04
C ARG A 126 -6.31 10.02 14.94
N GLN A 127 -5.17 10.71 15.02
CA GLN A 127 -5.09 11.99 15.73
C GLN A 127 -5.94 13.08 15.05
N TRP A 128 -5.95 13.14 13.73
CA TRP A 128 -6.84 14.04 12.99
C TRP A 128 -8.31 13.69 13.22
N GLN A 129 -8.65 12.39 13.22
CA GLN A 129 -9.98 11.90 13.52
C GLN A 129 -10.46 12.31 14.93
N LYS A 130 -9.57 12.35 15.94
CA LYS A 130 -9.89 12.88 17.28
C LYS A 130 -10.22 14.37 17.27
N GLN A 131 -9.59 15.17 16.40
CA GLN A 131 -9.95 16.58 16.26
C GLN A 131 -11.34 16.74 15.61
N LEU A 132 -11.63 15.94 14.58
CA LEU A 132 -12.96 15.90 13.96
C LEU A 132 -14.05 15.48 14.96
N GLU A 133 -13.72 14.56 15.87
CA GLU A 133 -14.61 14.15 16.95
C GLU A 133 -15.05 15.32 17.82
N ILE A 134 -14.10 16.18 18.21
CA ILE A 134 -14.37 17.36 19.03
C ILE A 134 -15.29 18.33 18.28
N VAL A 135 -15.02 18.57 17.00
CA VAL A 135 -15.85 19.44 16.14
C VAL A 135 -17.26 18.87 16.02
N TYR A 136 -17.37 17.58 15.72
CA TYR A 136 -18.65 16.88 15.55
C TYR A 136 -19.49 17.00 16.83
N TYR A 137 -18.99 16.56 17.99
CA TYR A 137 -19.79 16.57 19.23
C TYR A 137 -20.00 17.96 19.83
N ALA A 138 -19.15 18.95 19.53
CA ALA A 138 -19.39 20.33 19.95
C ALA A 138 -20.62 20.93 19.24
N LEU A 139 -20.83 20.55 17.97
CA LEU A 139 -21.84 21.14 17.10
C LEU A 139 -23.07 20.25 16.89
N ASP A 140 -22.98 18.94 17.12
CA ASP A 140 -24.08 17.96 17.07
C ASP A 140 -24.96 17.99 18.34
N SER A 141 -25.23 19.19 18.87
CA SER A 141 -26.05 19.39 20.05
C SER A 141 -27.53 19.45 19.68
N GLN A 142 -28.40 18.73 20.42
CA GLN A 142 -29.85 18.87 20.30
C GLN A 142 -30.40 20.21 20.82
N ARG A 143 -29.57 20.99 21.53
CA ARG A 143 -29.87 22.37 21.97
C ARG A 143 -29.27 23.39 21.01
N SER A 144 -29.78 24.63 21.05
CA SER A 144 -29.24 25.78 20.29
C SER A 144 -27.72 25.89 20.42
N ILE A 145 -27.04 26.09 19.28
CA ILE A 145 -25.58 26.22 19.21
C ILE A 145 -25.16 27.54 19.86
N GLY A 146 -24.33 27.47 20.90
CA GLY A 146 -23.81 28.64 21.62
C GLY A 146 -22.38 29.00 21.24
N GLU A 147 -21.96 30.22 21.60
CA GLU A 147 -20.61 30.75 21.30
C GLU A 147 -19.47 29.86 21.80
N GLY A 148 -19.62 29.27 22.99
CA GLY A 148 -18.64 28.34 23.55
C GLY A 148 -18.41 27.09 22.70
N GLN A 149 -19.46 26.58 22.03
CA GLN A 149 -19.35 25.41 21.16
C GLN A 149 -18.62 25.76 19.86
N ILE A 150 -18.95 26.92 19.27
CA ILE A 150 -18.23 27.43 18.09
C ILE A 150 -16.74 27.64 18.40
N ARG A 151 -16.40 28.28 19.53
CA ARG A 151 -15.00 28.48 19.93
C ARG A 151 -14.25 27.16 20.12
N ARG A 152 -14.90 26.14 20.69
CA ARG A 152 -14.31 24.79 20.86
C ARG A 152 -14.06 24.12 19.51
N SER A 153 -15.06 24.15 18.62
CA SER A 153 -14.96 23.63 17.25
C SER A 153 -13.81 24.31 16.49
N MET A 154 -13.78 25.65 16.49
CA MET A 154 -12.76 26.44 15.80
C MET A 154 -11.35 26.09 16.29
N LYS A 155 -11.17 25.95 17.61
CA LYS A 155 -9.88 25.51 18.16
C LYS A 155 -9.47 24.13 17.63
N ALA A 156 -10.37 23.16 17.61
CA ALA A 156 -10.08 21.82 17.11
C ALA A 156 -9.78 21.82 15.59
N LEU A 157 -10.44 22.68 14.80
CA LEU A 157 -10.13 22.86 13.37
C LEU A 157 -8.75 23.49 13.14
N ILE A 158 -8.34 24.44 13.99
CA ILE A 158 -6.99 25.02 13.96
C ILE A 158 -5.96 23.94 14.32
N ASP A 159 -6.17 23.20 15.41
CA ASP A 159 -5.28 22.12 15.83
C ASP A 159 -5.16 21.02 14.74
N LEU A 160 -6.28 20.71 14.06
CA LEU A 160 -6.31 19.82 12.89
C LEU A 160 -5.49 20.36 11.73
N ALA A 161 -5.70 21.63 11.34
CA ALA A 161 -4.98 22.25 10.24
C ALA A 161 -3.47 22.29 10.49
N ILE A 162 -3.05 22.62 11.72
CA ILE A 162 -1.64 22.56 12.14
C ILE A 162 -1.13 21.12 12.00
N GLY A 163 -1.85 20.14 12.56
CA GLY A 163 -1.45 18.73 12.51
C GLY A 163 -1.35 18.15 11.10
N MET A 164 -2.07 18.69 10.12
CA MET A 164 -1.98 18.28 8.71
C MET A 164 -0.83 18.96 7.95
N ILE A 165 -0.33 20.10 8.45
CA ILE A 165 0.79 20.87 7.85
C ILE A 165 2.14 20.45 8.44
N ASP A 166 2.21 20.14 9.74
CA ASP A 166 3.45 19.97 10.50
C ASP A 166 4.31 18.77 10.02
N GLU A 167 3.77 17.86 9.21
CA GLU A 167 4.54 16.79 8.54
C GLU A 167 5.71 17.31 7.68
N LYS A 168 5.66 18.58 7.24
CA LYS A 168 6.73 19.17 6.42
C LYS A 168 7.95 19.61 7.25
N GLU A 169 7.80 19.82 8.56
CA GLU A 169 8.86 20.38 9.42
C GLU A 169 9.13 19.62 10.72
N SER A 170 8.25 18.71 11.16
CA SER A 170 8.34 18.09 12.49
C SER A 170 9.37 16.94 12.56
N ASN A 171 10.63 17.35 12.70
CA ASN A 171 11.78 16.60 13.21
C ASN A 171 11.71 16.33 14.74
N SER A 172 10.51 16.20 15.31
CA SER A 172 10.31 16.02 16.75
C SER A 172 9.27 14.95 17.03
N SER A 173 9.73 13.90 17.71
CA SER A 173 8.92 12.95 18.46
C SER A 173 7.71 13.60 19.11
N PHE A 174 6.51 13.05 18.85
CA PHE A 174 5.31 13.31 19.63
C PHE A 174 5.59 12.97 21.11
N ALA A 175 6.05 13.97 21.86
CA ALA A 175 5.99 13.93 23.31
C ALA A 175 4.56 14.34 23.67
N ASP A 176 3.74 13.36 24.06
CA ASP A 176 2.45 13.59 24.70
C ASP A 176 2.61 14.63 25.82
N ARG A 177 2.24 15.87 25.54
CA ARG A 177 2.13 16.91 26.56
C ARG A 177 0.82 16.69 27.31
N ASN A 178 0.82 15.69 28.18
CA ASN A 178 -0.15 15.58 29.27
C ASN A 178 0.04 16.81 30.18
N ARG A 179 -0.74 17.86 29.94
CA ARG A 179 -0.92 18.98 30.86
C ARG A 179 -1.77 18.50 32.04
N SER A 180 -1.16 17.85 33.01
CA SER A 180 -1.75 17.71 34.33
C SER A 180 -1.57 19.03 35.09
N PHE A 181 -2.68 19.63 35.53
CA PHE A 181 -2.68 20.73 36.47
C PHE A 181 -2.00 20.32 37.79
N GLY A 182 -0.93 21.02 38.17
CA GLY A 182 -0.23 20.81 39.44
C GLY A 182 0.55 22.08 39.83
N ARG A 183 0.25 22.61 41.02
CA ARG A 183 0.76 23.87 41.57
C ARG A 183 2.27 23.82 41.89
N ASN A 184 2.89 25.00 41.86
CA ASN A 184 4.23 25.34 42.33
C ASN A 184 4.64 24.62 43.64
N ASN A 185 5.86 24.07 43.67
CA ASN A 185 6.81 24.43 44.73
C ASN A 185 8.27 24.12 44.35
N ALA A 186 9.16 24.90 44.95
CA ALA A 186 10.59 24.94 44.72
C ALA A 186 11.33 23.65 45.09
N GLN A 187 12.50 23.49 44.45
CA GLN A 187 13.82 23.25 45.04
C GLN A 187 14.62 22.14 44.32
N LYS A 188 15.90 22.45 44.12
CA LYS A 188 17.00 21.63 43.62
C LYS A 188 16.90 20.16 44.06
N ASP A 189 17.16 19.24 43.14
CA ASP A 189 18.27 18.29 43.31
C ASP A 189 18.70 17.60 42.02
N HIS A 190 20.01 17.39 41.97
CA HIS A 190 20.80 16.78 40.93
C HIS A 190 20.88 15.28 41.24
N ASN A 191 20.25 14.40 40.46
CA ASN A 191 20.77 13.07 40.09
C ASN A 191 19.75 12.23 39.32
N SER A 192 20.24 11.68 38.22
CA SER A 192 19.87 10.38 37.61
C SER A 192 18.49 9.83 37.97
N LEU A 193 17.48 10.19 37.17
CA LEU A 193 16.29 9.35 37.03
C LEU A 193 16.23 8.86 35.59
N GLY A 194 16.18 7.53 35.47
CA GLY A 194 16.36 6.80 34.23
C GLY A 194 15.59 7.40 33.06
N GLN A 195 16.26 7.39 31.91
CA GLN A 195 15.59 7.36 30.61
C GLN A 195 14.51 6.28 30.70
N PHE A 196 13.28 6.70 30.96
CA PHE A 196 12.11 5.95 30.58
C PHE A 196 12.28 5.73 29.08
N ARG A 197 12.74 4.53 28.73
CA ARG A 197 12.62 4.01 27.38
C ARG A 197 11.12 3.90 27.15
N SER A 198 10.50 4.99 26.68
CA SER A 198 9.31 4.81 25.88
C SER A 198 9.72 3.86 24.77
N LEU A 199 9.03 2.74 24.66
CA LEU A 199 9.02 1.94 23.44
C LEU A 199 8.28 2.73 22.35
N SER A 200 8.64 4.00 22.17
CA SER A 200 8.29 4.76 21.00
C SER A 200 9.06 4.10 19.87
N TRP A 201 8.34 3.31 19.09
CA TRP A 201 8.76 2.78 17.80
C TRP A 201 8.97 3.91 16.78
N SER A 202 9.58 5.02 17.19
CA SER A 202 9.88 6.16 16.34
C SER A 202 10.94 5.75 15.33
N VAL A 203 10.62 5.91 14.06
CA VAL A 203 11.55 5.75 12.96
C VAL A 203 12.72 6.74 13.13
N SER A 204 13.93 6.31 12.78
CA SER A 204 15.12 7.16 12.88
C SER A 204 14.95 8.45 12.07
N ARG A 205 15.56 9.55 12.55
CA ARG A 205 15.59 10.88 11.90
C ARG A 205 16.05 10.89 10.42
N ASN A 206 16.61 9.80 9.93
CA ASN A 206 17.17 9.67 8.57
C ASN A 206 16.33 8.75 7.66
N TRP A 207 15.14 8.33 8.09
CA TRP A 207 14.29 7.46 7.29
C TRP A 207 13.63 8.22 6.12
N SER A 208 13.44 7.53 5.01
CA SER A 208 12.79 8.07 3.80
C SER A 208 12.05 6.94 3.11
N ALA A 209 10.76 7.14 2.86
CA ALA A 209 9.95 6.16 2.15
C ALA A 209 10.48 5.97 0.72
N ALA A 210 10.90 7.06 0.06
CA ALA A 210 11.50 7.04 -1.27
C ALA A 210 12.74 6.14 -1.33
N LYS A 211 13.65 6.26 -0.34
CA LYS A 211 14.85 5.40 -0.26
C LYS A 211 14.48 3.94 -0.02
N GLN A 212 13.49 3.67 0.81
CA GLN A 212 13.03 2.29 1.07
C GLN A 212 12.39 1.69 -0.18
N LEU A 213 11.52 2.43 -0.87
CA LEU A 213 10.91 2.02 -2.13
C LEU A 213 11.97 1.80 -3.21
N GLN A 214 12.93 2.71 -3.34
CA GLN A 214 14.06 2.54 -4.24
C GLN A 214 14.83 1.26 -3.91
N ALA A 215 15.10 1.00 -2.62
CA ALA A 215 15.83 -0.19 -2.20
C ALA A 215 15.04 -1.50 -2.41
N ILE A 216 13.69 -1.45 -2.42
CA ILE A 216 12.83 -2.59 -2.79
C ILE A 216 12.85 -2.80 -4.31
N GLY A 217 12.72 -1.73 -5.09
CA GLY A 217 12.68 -1.78 -6.56
C GLY A 217 14.05 -1.95 -7.23
N GLN A 218 15.14 -1.69 -6.52
CA GLN A 218 16.50 -1.79 -7.06
C GLN A 218 16.78 -3.21 -7.55
N ASN A 219 17.33 -3.33 -8.75
CA ASN A 219 17.66 -4.59 -9.40
C ASN A 219 16.46 -5.54 -9.59
N LEU A 220 15.22 -5.04 -9.57
CA LEU A 220 14.05 -5.85 -9.88
C LEU A 220 13.91 -6.03 -11.40
N VAL A 221 14.63 -6.99 -11.95
CA VAL A 221 14.72 -7.26 -13.40
C VAL A 221 13.99 -8.56 -13.73
N ALA A 222 13.25 -8.56 -14.84
CA ALA A 222 12.57 -9.75 -15.33
C ALA A 222 13.59 -10.86 -15.67
N PRO A 223 13.35 -12.11 -15.25
CA PRO A 223 14.22 -13.24 -15.59
C PRO A 223 14.35 -13.41 -17.10
N LYS A 224 15.56 -13.69 -17.57
CA LYS A 224 15.84 -13.99 -18.99
C LYS A 224 15.42 -15.41 -19.34
N ASN A 225 15.16 -15.68 -20.62
CA ASN A 225 14.71 -17.01 -21.07
C ASN A 225 15.62 -18.16 -20.62
N ASN A 226 16.95 -17.96 -20.60
CA ASN A 226 17.90 -18.96 -20.10
C ASN A 226 17.79 -19.19 -18.57
N GLU A 227 17.51 -18.14 -17.80
CA GLU A 227 17.29 -18.22 -16.35
C GLU A 227 15.94 -18.88 -16.03
N ILE A 228 14.91 -18.60 -16.84
CA ILE A 228 13.60 -19.25 -16.77
C ILE A 228 13.75 -20.77 -17.01
N SER A 229 14.43 -21.17 -18.07
CA SER A 229 14.70 -22.58 -18.35
C SER A 229 15.56 -23.24 -17.27
N ALA A 230 16.57 -22.55 -16.73
CA ALA A 230 17.43 -23.09 -15.68
C ALA A 230 16.73 -23.26 -14.32
N THR A 231 15.62 -22.57 -14.09
CA THR A 231 14.86 -22.61 -12.82
C THR A 231 13.50 -23.29 -12.97
N ASN A 232 13.23 -23.95 -14.10
CA ASN A 232 11.93 -24.54 -14.41
C ASN A 232 10.77 -23.55 -14.20
N GLY A 233 10.98 -22.28 -14.58
CA GLY A 233 10.00 -21.20 -14.41
C GLY A 233 9.87 -20.61 -13.01
N LEU A 234 10.50 -21.17 -11.97
CA LEU A 234 10.36 -20.70 -10.59
C LEU A 234 10.84 -19.25 -10.41
N ALA A 235 11.87 -18.82 -11.15
CA ALA A 235 12.33 -17.43 -11.12
C ALA A 235 11.21 -16.43 -11.50
N VAL A 236 10.27 -16.83 -12.37
CA VAL A 236 9.13 -15.99 -12.77
C VAL A 236 8.15 -15.82 -11.61
N ALA A 237 7.88 -16.87 -10.83
CA ALA A 237 7.02 -16.77 -9.65
C ALA A 237 7.64 -15.85 -8.58
N VAL A 238 8.94 -15.99 -8.32
CA VAL A 238 9.65 -15.12 -7.36
C VAL A 238 9.68 -13.67 -7.85
N PHE A 239 9.93 -13.44 -9.14
CA PHE A 239 9.88 -12.12 -9.74
C PHE A 239 8.48 -11.48 -9.62
N THR A 240 7.43 -12.26 -9.92
CA THR A 240 6.04 -11.81 -9.82
C THR A 240 5.70 -11.40 -8.39
N MET A 241 6.00 -12.25 -7.40
CA MET A 241 5.73 -11.91 -6.01
C MET A 241 6.55 -10.71 -5.52
N SER A 242 7.81 -10.58 -5.97
CA SER A 242 8.65 -9.41 -5.69
C SER A 242 8.04 -8.12 -6.24
N TYR A 243 7.44 -8.18 -7.43
CA TYR A 243 6.77 -7.03 -8.04
C TYR A 243 5.46 -6.68 -7.34
N VAL A 244 4.67 -7.69 -6.94
CA VAL A 244 3.45 -7.50 -6.15
C VAL A 244 3.79 -6.84 -4.81
N LEU A 245 4.81 -7.33 -4.10
CA LEU A 245 5.31 -6.72 -2.86
C LEU A 245 5.68 -5.26 -3.09
N TYR A 246 6.48 -4.98 -4.13
CA TYR A 246 6.93 -3.64 -4.45
C TYR A 246 5.77 -2.68 -4.74
N PHE A 247 4.83 -3.10 -5.59
CA PHE A 247 3.66 -2.31 -5.94
C PHE A 247 2.77 -2.02 -4.74
N VAL A 248 2.54 -3.00 -3.87
CA VAL A 248 1.70 -2.83 -2.67
C VAL A 248 2.37 -1.87 -1.69
N MET A 249 3.67 -2.02 -1.43
CA MET A 249 4.42 -1.10 -0.56
C MET A 249 4.44 0.32 -1.11
N TRP A 250 4.67 0.49 -2.42
CA TRP A 250 4.58 1.79 -3.09
C TRP A 250 3.18 2.42 -2.95
N THR A 251 2.13 1.62 -3.15
CA THR A 251 0.75 2.10 -3.04
C THR A 251 0.41 2.54 -1.61
N LEU A 252 0.87 1.79 -0.59
CA LEU A 252 0.67 2.17 0.82
C LEU A 252 1.36 3.49 1.13
N VAL A 253 2.62 3.66 0.71
CA VAL A 253 3.38 4.91 0.85
C VAL A 253 2.69 6.07 0.12
N ALA A 254 2.05 5.82 -1.02
CA ALA A 254 1.27 6.83 -1.72
C ALA A 254 0.02 7.25 -0.94
N ALA A 255 -0.74 6.27 -0.44
CA ALA A 255 -2.01 6.49 0.24
C ALA A 255 -1.86 7.13 1.62
N ILE A 256 -1.00 6.58 2.46
CA ILE A 256 -0.90 6.92 3.89
C ILE A 256 0.20 7.96 4.12
N PRO A 257 0.00 8.92 5.05
CA PRO A 257 1.00 9.93 5.36
C PRO A 257 2.29 9.30 5.88
N CYS A 258 3.41 9.69 5.26
CA CYS A 258 4.74 9.30 5.68
C CYS A 258 5.81 10.21 5.06
N GLN A 259 7.00 10.22 5.65
CA GLN A 259 8.10 11.09 5.23
C GLN A 259 8.69 10.70 3.87
N ASP A 260 8.91 11.71 3.01
CA ASP A 260 9.61 11.60 1.73
C ASP A 260 9.08 10.47 0.83
N ARG A 261 7.82 10.60 0.38
CA ARG A 261 7.08 9.52 -0.32
C ARG A 261 7.66 9.08 -1.67
N GLY A 262 8.46 9.91 -2.35
CA GLY A 262 9.15 9.51 -3.60
C GLY A 262 8.24 8.94 -4.70
N LEU A 263 7.05 9.51 -4.91
CA LEU A 263 6.02 8.93 -5.79
C LEU A 263 6.40 8.86 -7.27
N GLN A 264 7.45 9.57 -7.70
CA GLN A 264 7.97 9.58 -9.08
C GLN A 264 8.70 8.28 -9.48
N THR A 265 8.28 7.16 -8.91
CA THR A 265 8.88 5.86 -9.14
C THR A 265 8.35 5.27 -10.43
N HIS A 266 9.23 4.99 -11.38
CA HIS A 266 8.84 4.43 -12.68
C HIS A 266 8.79 2.90 -12.65
N PHE A 267 7.59 2.36 -12.79
CA PHE A 267 7.36 0.93 -12.92
C PHE A 267 7.60 0.51 -14.38
N HIS A 268 8.70 -0.21 -14.61
CA HIS A 268 9.03 -0.75 -15.93
C HIS A 268 8.89 -2.27 -15.88
N VAL A 269 7.81 -2.79 -16.46
CA VAL A 269 7.63 -4.23 -16.67
C VAL A 269 7.17 -4.49 -18.09
N THR A 270 7.72 -5.53 -18.70
CA THR A 270 7.34 -5.95 -20.05
C THR A 270 5.93 -6.54 -20.03
N ARG A 271 5.11 -6.21 -21.03
CA ARG A 271 3.73 -6.74 -21.17
C ARG A 271 3.67 -8.25 -21.50
N GLN A 272 4.79 -8.96 -21.41
CA GLN A 272 4.86 -10.41 -21.55
C GLN A 272 4.19 -11.14 -20.36
N PHE A 273 4.12 -10.49 -19.20
CA PHE A 273 3.41 -11.03 -18.04
C PHE A 273 1.95 -10.58 -18.06
N ILE A 274 1.01 -11.52 -17.90
CA ILE A 274 -0.43 -11.24 -17.99
C ILE A 274 -0.95 -10.31 -16.90
N TRP A 275 -0.30 -10.27 -15.73
CA TRP A 275 -0.62 -9.34 -14.65
C TRP A 275 -0.03 -7.93 -14.84
N ALA A 276 0.90 -7.73 -15.79
CA ALA A 276 1.58 -6.45 -15.97
C ALA A 276 0.61 -5.33 -16.37
N ALA A 277 -0.33 -5.62 -17.29
CA ALA A 277 -1.27 -4.63 -17.78
C ALA A 277 -2.16 -4.02 -16.67
N PRO A 278 -2.87 -4.79 -15.83
CA PRO A 278 -3.67 -4.21 -14.75
C PRO A 278 -2.84 -3.49 -13.68
N VAL A 279 -1.63 -3.99 -13.37
CA VAL A 279 -0.73 -3.36 -12.39
C VAL A 279 -0.19 -2.01 -12.90
N LEU A 280 0.11 -1.90 -14.20
CA LEU A 280 0.51 -0.63 -14.80
C LEU A 280 -0.68 0.35 -14.92
N ALA A 281 -1.89 -0.14 -15.21
CA ALA A 281 -3.09 0.69 -15.28
C ALA A 281 -3.45 1.33 -13.92
N LEU A 282 -3.67 0.50 -12.89
CA LEU A 282 -2.90 0.58 -11.66
C LEU A 282 -2.18 1.88 -11.27
N HIS A 283 -0.87 1.76 -11.45
CA HIS A 283 0.16 2.76 -11.22
C HIS A 283 -0.17 4.10 -11.88
N GLU A 284 -0.57 4.11 -13.16
CA GLU A 284 -0.90 5.34 -13.89
C GLU A 284 -2.10 6.09 -13.27
N ARG A 285 -3.16 5.38 -12.87
CA ARG A 285 -4.32 5.99 -12.21
C ARG A 285 -3.92 6.65 -10.87
N ILE A 286 -3.07 5.98 -10.09
CA ILE A 286 -2.58 6.51 -8.82
C ILE A 286 -1.66 7.73 -9.04
N LEU A 287 -0.82 7.71 -10.08
CA LEU A 287 -0.01 8.87 -10.47
C LEU A 287 -0.85 10.05 -10.97
N GLU A 288 -1.95 9.78 -11.67
CA GLU A 288 -2.88 10.84 -12.07
C GLU A 288 -3.52 11.50 -10.83
N GLU A 289 -3.97 10.70 -9.87
CA GLU A 289 -4.47 11.20 -8.59
C GLU A 289 -3.41 11.97 -7.78
N SER A 290 -2.15 11.53 -7.83
CA SER A 290 -1.06 12.25 -7.16
C SER A 290 -0.84 13.63 -7.78
N ARG A 291 -0.85 13.74 -9.11
CA ARG A 291 -0.70 15.03 -9.83
C ARG A 291 -1.85 15.99 -9.55
N LYS A 292 -3.09 15.48 -9.39
CA LYS A 292 -4.26 16.31 -8.99
C LYS A 292 -4.07 16.90 -7.60
N ARG A 293 -3.39 16.19 -6.69
CA ARG A 293 -3.23 16.53 -5.27
C ARG A 293 -1.90 17.22 -4.94
N GLU A 294 -0.89 17.13 -5.81
CA GLU A 294 0.43 17.76 -5.62
C GLU A 294 0.34 19.28 -5.45
N ARG A 295 -0.60 19.93 -6.15
CA ARG A 295 -0.87 21.39 -6.02
C ARG A 295 -1.33 21.81 -4.61
N ARG A 296 -1.75 20.86 -3.76
CA ARG A 296 -2.32 21.12 -2.44
C ARG A 296 -1.38 20.77 -1.27
N ASN A 297 -0.13 20.35 -1.55
CA ASN A 297 0.79 19.84 -0.53
C ASN A 297 0.18 18.72 0.34
N ALA A 298 -0.66 17.87 -0.25
CA ALA A 298 -1.37 16.82 0.50
C ALA A 298 -0.39 15.81 1.11
N CYS A 299 -0.55 15.51 2.40
CA CYS A 299 0.25 14.55 3.18
C CYS A 299 0.07 13.09 2.76
N GLY A 300 -1.04 12.74 2.11
CA GLY A 300 -1.37 11.38 1.64
C GLY A 300 -2.39 11.41 0.51
N LEU A 301 -2.48 10.32 -0.26
CA LEU A 301 -3.49 10.19 -1.33
C LEU A 301 -4.76 9.46 -0.87
N LEU A 302 -4.80 8.95 0.37
CA LEU A 302 -5.99 8.32 0.92
C LEU A 302 -7.21 9.24 0.73
N ARG A 303 -8.30 8.68 0.22
CA ARG A 303 -9.50 9.46 -0.10
C ARG A 303 -10.06 10.17 1.11
N GLU A 304 -10.09 9.49 2.25
CA GLU A 304 -10.63 10.02 3.49
C GLU A 304 -9.85 11.26 3.95
N ILE A 305 -8.53 11.34 3.75
CA ILE A 305 -7.71 12.53 4.08
C ILE A 305 -8.19 13.75 3.29
N ASN A 306 -8.44 13.61 1.99
CA ASN A 306 -8.98 14.72 1.19
C ASN A 306 -10.39 15.12 1.66
N LYS A 307 -11.20 14.16 2.13
CA LYS A 307 -12.50 14.49 2.74
C LYS A 307 -12.34 15.26 4.04
N ILE A 308 -11.33 14.94 4.87
CA ILE A 308 -10.97 15.73 6.06
C ILE A 308 -10.67 17.17 5.65
N GLU A 309 -9.77 17.37 4.67
CA GLU A 309 -9.38 18.71 4.20
C GLU A 309 -10.58 19.53 3.70
N ILE A 310 -11.47 18.89 2.93
CA ILE A 310 -12.68 19.55 2.40
C ILE A 310 -13.62 19.95 3.53
N CYS A 311 -13.92 19.03 4.45
CA CYS A 311 -14.87 19.31 5.54
C CYS A 311 -14.30 20.35 6.52
N ALA A 312 -13.02 20.26 6.85
CA ALA A 312 -12.35 21.23 7.72
C ALA A 312 -12.35 22.64 7.12
N ARG A 313 -12.11 22.76 5.81
CA ARG A 313 -12.15 24.05 5.11
C ARG A 313 -13.55 24.65 5.08
N HIS A 314 -14.56 23.88 4.68
CA HIS A 314 -15.95 24.34 4.67
C HIS A 314 -16.43 24.74 6.07
N MET A 315 -16.02 24.01 7.10
CA MET A 315 -16.38 24.34 8.48
C MET A 315 -15.70 25.63 8.93
N ASN A 316 -14.41 25.83 8.62
CA ASN A 316 -13.70 27.08 8.93
C ASN A 316 -14.34 28.29 8.24
N GLU A 317 -14.64 28.18 6.93
CA GLU A 317 -15.33 29.24 6.17
C GLU A 317 -16.69 29.58 6.78
N LEU A 318 -17.44 28.56 7.23
CA LEU A 318 -18.72 28.79 7.90
C LEU A 318 -18.54 29.51 9.23
N THR A 319 -17.56 29.10 10.05
CA THR A 319 -17.32 29.73 11.36
C THR A 319 -16.97 31.21 11.29
N ASP A 320 -16.32 31.66 10.21
CA ASP A 320 -15.99 33.08 10.01
C ASP A 320 -17.22 33.96 9.74
N THR A 321 -18.33 33.35 9.26
CA THR A 321 -19.59 34.06 8.97
C THR A 321 -20.58 34.06 10.14
N ILE A 322 -20.26 33.39 11.24
CA ILE A 322 -21.16 33.25 12.38
C ILE A 322 -21.13 34.51 13.25
N HIS A 323 -22.30 35.11 13.46
CA HIS A 323 -22.54 36.16 14.43
C HIS A 323 -23.62 35.73 15.41
N PHE A 324 -23.46 36.09 16.68
CA PHE A 324 -24.43 35.76 17.73
C PHE A 324 -25.36 36.94 18.01
N PRO A 325 -26.67 36.72 18.24
CA PRO A 325 -27.36 35.41 18.24
C PRO A 325 -27.47 34.78 16.84
N LEU A 326 -27.39 33.45 16.78
CA LEU A 326 -27.37 32.69 15.52
C LEU A 326 -28.76 32.73 14.86
N SER A 327 -28.82 32.97 13.54
CA SER A 327 -30.07 32.84 12.79
C SER A 327 -30.43 31.37 12.55
N GLU A 328 -31.72 31.08 12.39
CA GLU A 328 -32.21 29.72 12.12
C GLU A 328 -31.62 29.14 10.82
N GLU A 329 -31.44 29.98 9.79
CA GLU A 329 -30.78 29.62 8.54
C GLU A 329 -29.32 29.19 8.76
N LYS A 330 -28.56 29.98 9.53
CA LYS A 330 -27.16 29.66 9.84
C LYS A 330 -27.03 28.44 10.74
N GLU A 331 -27.96 28.24 11.67
CA GLU A 331 -28.02 27.02 12.48
C GLU A 331 -28.27 25.79 11.60
N GLY A 332 -29.17 25.90 10.61
CA GLY A 332 -29.43 24.86 9.62
C GLY A 332 -28.18 24.54 8.78
N GLU A 333 -27.48 25.57 8.30
CA GLU A 333 -26.23 25.41 7.54
C GLU A 333 -25.16 24.68 8.36
N VAL A 334 -24.96 25.06 9.63
CA VAL A 334 -24.02 24.39 10.54
C VAL A 334 -24.41 22.92 10.71
N LYS A 335 -25.69 22.62 10.97
CA LYS A 335 -26.16 21.24 11.13
C LYS A 335 -25.90 20.39 9.87
N GLN A 336 -26.12 20.95 8.68
CA GLN A 336 -25.81 20.25 7.43
C GLN A 336 -24.31 19.94 7.31
N ARG A 337 -23.43 20.91 7.58
CA ARG A 337 -21.97 20.69 7.52
C ARG A 337 -21.49 19.69 8.57
N VAL A 338 -22.11 19.67 9.75
CA VAL A 338 -21.81 18.68 10.80
C VAL A 338 -22.21 17.27 10.37
N GLN A 339 -23.31 17.12 9.62
CA GLN A 339 -23.69 15.82 9.04
C GLN A 339 -22.65 15.34 8.01
N GLU A 340 -22.19 16.23 7.11
CA GLU A 340 -21.11 15.92 6.15
C GLU A 340 -19.83 15.49 6.88
N LEU A 341 -19.44 16.23 7.92
CA LEU A 341 -18.31 15.91 8.79
C LEU A 341 -18.48 14.55 9.48
N GLY A 342 -19.68 14.26 9.97
CA GLY A 342 -20.03 13.02 10.63
C GLY A 342 -19.77 11.79 9.76
N ILE A 343 -20.12 11.86 8.47
CA ILE A 343 -19.84 10.78 7.51
C ILE A 343 -18.34 10.49 7.43
N VAL A 344 -17.50 11.53 7.41
CA VAL A 344 -16.04 11.39 7.38
C VAL A 344 -15.51 10.83 8.71
N TYR A 345 -15.97 11.38 9.84
CA TYR A 345 -15.59 10.93 11.17
C TYR A 345 -15.89 9.44 11.40
N TYR A 346 -17.12 8.99 11.11
CA TYR A 346 -17.50 7.58 11.28
C TYR A 346 -16.76 6.66 10.30
N GLY A 347 -16.60 7.08 9.04
CA GLY A 347 -15.82 6.32 8.06
C GLY A 347 -14.36 6.09 8.49
N LEU A 348 -13.72 7.09 9.12
CA LEU A 348 -12.39 6.96 9.71
C LEU A 348 -12.40 6.09 10.97
N LYS A 349 -13.33 6.36 11.89
CA LYS A 349 -13.44 5.63 13.17
C LYS A 349 -13.58 4.13 12.96
N ASP A 350 -14.46 3.74 12.03
CA ASP A 350 -14.77 2.34 11.79
C ASP A 350 -13.74 1.68 10.85
N GLY A 351 -13.11 2.46 9.96
CA GLY A 351 -12.18 1.95 8.96
C GLY A 351 -10.72 1.83 9.39
N LEU A 352 -10.20 2.75 10.23
CA LEU A 352 -8.77 2.79 10.56
C LEU A 352 -8.32 1.60 11.44
N GLY A 353 -9.16 1.15 12.36
CA GLY A 353 -8.85 0.01 13.24
C GLY A 353 -8.67 -1.31 12.47
N PRO A 354 -9.62 -1.71 11.62
CA PRO A 354 -9.44 -2.82 10.68
C PRO A 354 -8.21 -2.67 9.80
N LEU A 355 -7.97 -1.49 9.22
CA LEU A 355 -6.84 -1.26 8.31
C LEU A 355 -5.50 -1.50 9.02
N GLU A 356 -5.33 -0.95 10.22
CA GLU A 356 -4.11 -1.15 11.01
C GLU A 356 -3.87 -2.62 11.36
N ARG A 357 -4.94 -3.37 11.67
CA ARG A 357 -4.85 -4.82 11.93
C ARG A 357 -4.39 -5.59 10.69
N GLN A 358 -4.86 -5.22 9.51
CA GLN A 358 -4.48 -5.89 8.26
C GLN A 358 -3.03 -5.57 7.86
N VAL A 359 -2.57 -4.33 8.07
CA VAL A 359 -1.15 -3.97 7.89
C VAL A 359 -0.26 -4.80 8.85
N ARG A 360 -0.71 -5.01 10.10
CA ARG A 360 -0.01 -5.91 11.04
C ARG A 360 -0.02 -7.37 10.57
N GLU A 361 -1.11 -7.86 10.00
CA GLU A 361 -1.15 -9.21 9.42
C GLU A 361 -0.14 -9.36 8.28
N VAL A 362 -0.08 -8.39 7.36
CA VAL A 362 0.92 -8.34 6.28
C VAL A 362 2.34 -8.40 6.85
N PHE A 363 2.63 -7.58 7.87
CA PHE A 363 3.93 -7.59 8.56
C PHE A 363 4.27 -8.99 9.10
N HIS A 364 3.35 -9.62 9.85
CA HIS A 364 3.60 -10.94 10.44
C HIS A 364 3.74 -12.04 9.38
N ARG A 365 2.97 -11.96 8.29
CA ARG A 365 3.07 -12.90 7.17
C ARG A 365 4.41 -12.83 6.47
N ILE A 366 4.93 -11.61 6.26
CA ILE A 366 6.26 -11.40 5.70
C ILE A 366 7.33 -11.98 6.63
N VAL A 367 7.28 -11.67 7.94
CA VAL A 367 8.22 -12.22 8.93
C VAL A 367 8.22 -13.75 8.91
N ARG A 368 7.04 -14.36 9.03
CA ARG A 368 6.90 -15.82 9.04
C ARG A 368 7.44 -16.46 7.75
N SER A 369 7.08 -15.91 6.58
CA SER A 369 7.55 -16.41 5.29
C SER A 369 9.07 -16.37 5.17
N ARG A 370 9.71 -15.32 5.69
CA ARG A 370 11.16 -15.18 5.68
C ARG A 370 11.84 -16.15 6.64
N THR A 371 11.34 -16.28 7.88
CA THR A 371 11.90 -17.20 8.86
C THR A 371 11.83 -18.64 8.36
N GLU A 372 10.66 -19.10 7.90
CA GLU A 372 10.49 -20.44 7.35
C GLU A 372 11.34 -20.68 6.08
N GLY A 373 11.60 -19.64 5.30
CA GLY A 373 12.45 -19.68 4.12
C GLY A 373 13.93 -19.78 4.45
N LEU A 374 14.42 -18.95 5.36
CA LEU A 374 15.83 -18.92 5.77
C LEU A 374 16.23 -20.18 6.55
N ASP A 375 15.35 -20.68 7.43
CA ASP A 375 15.58 -21.93 8.18
C ASP A 375 15.73 -23.15 7.25
N SER A 376 15.25 -23.06 6.01
CA SER A 376 15.36 -24.14 5.02
C SER A 376 16.65 -24.12 4.19
N ILE A 377 17.41 -23.04 4.26
CA ILE A 377 18.67 -22.84 3.50
C ILE A 377 19.90 -23.13 4.36
N GLY A 378 19.72 -23.12 5.69
CA GLY A 378 20.76 -23.40 6.69
C GLY A 378 21.08 -24.87 6.89
#